data_AF-A0A0Q9S3A8-F1
#
_entry.id   AF-A0A0Q9S3A8-F1
#
_cell.length_a   1.000
_cell.length_b   1.000
_cell.length_c   1.000
_cell.angle_alpha   90.00
_cell.angle_beta   90.00
_cell.angle_gamma   90.00
#
_symmetry.space_group_name_H-M   'P 1'
#
loop_
_entity.id
_entity.type
_entity.pdbx_description
1 polymer ?
#
loop_
_entity_poly.entity_id
_entity_poly.type
_entity_poly.pdbx_seq_one_letter_code
_entity_poly.pdbx_strand_id
1 'polypeptide(L)'
;MPTPTKGPRLGGGPAHERLILANLASSLFEHDSITTTEAKAKRLRPLAERLVTFAKRGDLHARRRVLSVISDKGVVHRLFTEIAPDMAERPGGYTRITKIGARKGDNAPMAVIELVREPLAKKATVKEAEAATKRSAKQAEAKQAAVETKAAEDDAKAEETTEATESTEATETETTEAAAKEVPAGAIAANEDGSSPDAEYTVKGNADSGKFHEPDGQWYDQTHAEFWFKSAADAEAAGFEKAGA
;
A
#
# COMPACT_ATOMS: atom_id res chain seq x y z
N MET A 1 -12.40 12.34 19.89
CA MET A 1 -13.61 11.50 19.74
C MET A 1 -14.15 11.66 18.32
N PRO A 2 -14.95 10.71 17.79
CA PRO A 2 -15.83 11.00 16.66
C PRO A 2 -16.88 12.05 17.04
N THR A 3 -17.65 12.54 16.06
CA THR A 3 -18.76 13.49 16.30
C THR A 3 -19.77 12.89 17.29
N PRO A 4 -20.13 13.59 18.38
CA PRO A 4 -21.06 13.06 19.37
C PRO A 4 -22.45 12.92 18.75
N THR A 5 -23.12 11.77 18.97
CA THR A 5 -24.47 11.57 18.42
C THR A 5 -25.44 12.60 19.01
N LYS A 6 -26.39 13.07 18.19
CA LYS A 6 -27.62 13.71 18.67
C LYS A 6 -28.56 12.61 19.19
N GLY A 7 -29.41 12.93 20.17
CA GLY A 7 -30.33 11.97 20.78
C GLY A 7 -29.66 10.90 21.67
N PRO A 8 -30.41 9.83 22.06
CA PRO A 8 -29.99 8.87 23.07
C PRO A 8 -28.67 8.13 22.84
N ARG A 9 -27.99 7.81 23.95
CA ARG A 9 -26.73 7.06 24.01
C ARG A 9 -26.97 5.55 23.98
N LEU A 10 -26.03 4.79 23.42
CA LEU A 10 -26.08 3.33 23.51
C LEU A 10 -25.88 2.88 24.97
N GLY A 11 -26.67 1.88 25.42
CA GLY A 11 -26.58 1.41 26.81
C GLY A 11 -27.04 2.44 27.85
N GLY A 12 -27.83 3.43 27.45
CA GLY A 12 -28.44 4.45 28.33
C GLY A 12 -27.51 5.62 28.70
N GLY A 13 -26.22 5.39 28.93
CA GLY A 13 -25.27 6.39 29.42
C GLY A 13 -24.00 6.56 28.58
N PRO A 14 -23.36 7.74 28.59
CA PRO A 14 -22.17 8.02 27.79
C PRO A 14 -20.92 7.22 28.20
N ALA A 15 -20.85 6.75 29.45
CA ALA A 15 -19.79 5.83 29.89
C ALA A 15 -20.00 4.42 29.28
N HIS A 16 -21.23 3.90 29.35
CA HIS A 16 -21.59 2.59 28.80
C HIS A 16 -21.44 2.56 27.27
N GLU A 17 -21.82 3.63 26.55
CA GLU A 17 -21.60 3.73 25.11
C GLU A 17 -20.11 3.62 24.73
N ARG A 18 -19.20 4.21 25.51
CA ARG A 18 -17.74 4.08 25.27
C ARG A 18 -17.27 2.64 25.44
N LEU A 19 -17.71 1.94 26.48
CA LEU A 19 -17.36 0.53 26.73
C LEU A 19 -17.94 -0.40 25.64
N ILE A 20 -19.20 -0.18 25.22
CA ILE A 20 -19.83 -0.91 24.11
C ILE A 20 -19.01 -0.73 22.82
N LEU A 21 -18.62 0.51 22.50
CA LEU A 21 -17.86 0.79 21.27
C LEU A 21 -16.41 0.32 21.34
N ALA A 22 -15.79 0.32 22.53
CA ALA A 22 -14.47 -0.26 22.76
C ALA A 22 -14.47 -1.76 22.52
N ASN A 23 -15.37 -2.49 23.18
CA ASN A 23 -15.47 -3.96 23.05
C ASN A 23 -15.83 -4.38 21.62
N LEU A 24 -16.74 -3.67 20.95
CA LEU A 24 -17.06 -3.91 19.55
C LEU A 24 -15.88 -3.60 18.60
N ALA A 25 -15.00 -2.64 18.93
CA ALA A 25 -13.79 -2.40 18.17
C ALA A 25 -12.76 -3.52 18.39
N SER A 26 -12.62 -4.02 19.62
CA SER A 26 -11.76 -5.17 19.91
C SER A 26 -12.17 -6.39 19.08
N SER A 27 -13.43 -6.83 19.17
CA SER A 27 -13.91 -8.02 18.45
C SER A 27 -13.88 -7.86 16.92
N LEU A 28 -14.00 -6.64 16.40
CA LEU A 28 -13.83 -6.38 14.95
C LEU A 28 -12.38 -6.59 14.49
N PHE A 29 -11.39 -6.20 15.30
CA PHE A 29 -9.97 -6.45 15.00
C PHE A 29 -9.51 -7.87 15.40
N GLU A 30 -10.29 -8.58 16.20
CA GLU A 30 -10.05 -9.97 16.61
C GLU A 30 -10.63 -10.99 15.61
N HIS A 31 -11.75 -10.69 14.95
CA HIS A 31 -12.47 -11.64 14.08
C HIS A 31 -12.63 -11.16 12.63
N ASP A 32 -12.10 -9.98 12.28
CA ASP A 32 -12.19 -9.29 10.99
C ASP A 32 -13.61 -8.91 10.52
N SER A 33 -14.66 -9.58 11.00
CA SER A 33 -16.06 -9.27 10.80
C SER A 33 -16.89 -9.58 12.05
N ILE A 34 -17.91 -8.76 12.34
CA ILE A 34 -18.86 -9.00 13.43
C ILE A 34 -20.30 -8.67 13.03
N THR A 35 -21.24 -9.47 13.52
CA THR A 35 -22.68 -9.28 13.30
C THR A 35 -23.32 -8.52 14.47
N THR A 36 -23.94 -7.37 14.20
CA THR A 36 -24.51 -6.48 15.24
C THR A 36 -25.73 -5.71 14.72
N THR A 37 -26.31 -4.81 15.50
CA THR A 37 -27.43 -3.98 15.00
C THR A 37 -26.92 -2.85 14.10
N GLU A 38 -27.70 -2.43 13.09
CA GLU A 38 -27.31 -1.36 12.15
C GLU A 38 -26.92 -0.06 12.88
N ALA A 39 -27.61 0.25 13.98
CA ALA A 39 -27.31 1.38 14.85
C ALA A 39 -25.94 1.25 15.56
N LYS A 40 -25.56 0.05 16.02
CA LYS A 40 -24.23 -0.20 16.61
C LYS A 40 -23.13 -0.12 15.55
N ALA A 41 -23.31 -0.78 14.40
CA ALA A 41 -22.35 -0.76 13.30
C ALA A 41 -22.05 0.67 12.81
N LYS A 42 -23.08 1.50 12.60
CA LYS A 42 -22.92 2.90 12.19
C LYS A 42 -22.17 3.76 13.22
N ARG A 43 -22.35 3.52 14.51
CA ARG A 43 -21.59 4.24 15.57
C ARG A 43 -20.17 3.71 15.74
N LEU A 44 -19.91 2.44 15.41
CA LEU A 44 -18.57 1.83 15.46
C LEU A 44 -17.63 2.36 14.38
N ARG A 45 -18.09 2.48 13.13
CA ARG A 45 -17.29 2.95 11.98
C ARG A 45 -16.36 4.14 12.27
N PRO A 46 -16.85 5.32 12.71
CA PRO A 46 -16.01 6.49 12.91
C PRO A 46 -15.09 6.39 14.15
N LEU A 47 -15.18 5.31 14.95
CA LEU A 47 -14.17 4.94 15.93
C LEU A 47 -13.13 4.00 15.30
N ALA A 48 -13.57 2.87 14.72
CA ALA A 48 -12.72 1.86 14.11
C ALA A 48 -11.82 2.43 12.99
N GLU A 49 -12.40 3.21 12.05
CA GLU A 49 -11.64 3.86 10.98
C GLU A 49 -10.53 4.79 11.53
N ARG A 50 -10.73 5.41 12.70
CA ARG A 50 -9.71 6.25 13.35
C ARG A 50 -8.64 5.40 14.08
N LEU A 51 -9.01 4.26 14.66
CA LEU A 51 -8.05 3.35 15.28
C LEU A 51 -7.10 2.75 14.23
N VAL A 52 -7.61 2.33 13.07
CA VAL A 52 -6.79 1.93 11.92
C VAL A 52 -5.91 3.09 11.43
N THR A 53 -6.45 4.31 11.35
CA THR A 53 -5.68 5.50 10.96
C THR A 53 -4.53 5.81 11.95
N PHE A 54 -4.70 5.53 13.25
CA PHE A 54 -3.60 5.61 14.21
C PHE A 54 -2.60 4.45 14.03
N ALA A 55 -3.09 3.23 13.85
CA ALA A 55 -2.24 2.05 13.67
C ALA A 55 -1.29 2.19 12.46
N LYS A 56 -1.81 2.70 11.34
CA LYS A 56 -1.04 3.05 10.13
C LYS A 56 0.06 4.08 10.32
N ARG A 57 0.11 4.82 11.43
CA ARG A 57 1.25 5.72 11.74
C ARG A 57 2.40 4.98 12.43
N GLY A 58 2.16 3.82 13.03
CA GLY A 58 3.17 3.02 13.74
C GLY A 58 3.70 3.58 15.07
N ASP A 59 3.63 4.91 15.26
CA ASP A 59 4.32 5.63 16.34
C ASP A 59 3.89 5.24 17.77
N LEU A 60 4.82 5.44 18.72
CA LEU A 60 4.60 5.15 20.13
C LEU A 60 3.43 5.97 20.71
N HIS A 61 3.16 7.15 20.17
CA HIS A 61 1.99 7.94 20.52
C HIS A 61 0.70 7.22 20.09
N ALA A 62 0.56 6.81 18.82
CA ALA A 62 -0.60 6.05 18.34
C ALA A 62 -0.82 4.78 19.17
N ARG A 63 0.23 4.00 19.47
CA ARG A 63 0.11 2.80 20.32
C ARG A 63 -0.50 3.14 21.68
N ARG A 64 0.00 4.19 22.35
CA ARG A 64 -0.57 4.71 23.62
C ARG A 64 -2.01 5.23 23.46
N ARG A 65 -2.37 5.85 22.32
CA ARG A 65 -3.73 6.34 22.05
C ARG A 65 -4.72 5.21 21.76
N VAL A 66 -4.32 4.15 21.08
CA VAL A 66 -5.15 2.95 20.88
C VAL A 66 -5.35 2.22 22.21
N LEU A 67 -4.31 2.07 23.03
CA LEU A 67 -4.41 1.48 24.38
C LEU A 67 -5.32 2.26 25.35
N SER A 68 -5.59 3.54 25.09
CA SER A 68 -6.59 4.32 25.84
C SER A 68 -8.06 4.01 25.44
N VAL A 69 -8.28 3.09 24.51
CA VAL A 69 -9.60 2.66 24.01
C VAL A 69 -9.74 1.14 24.04
N ILE A 70 -8.73 0.40 23.58
CA ILE A 70 -8.68 -1.07 23.58
C ILE A 70 -7.65 -1.51 24.63
N SER A 71 -8.13 -2.15 25.70
CA SER A 71 -7.28 -2.62 26.81
C SER A 71 -6.44 -3.87 26.45
N ASP A 72 -6.87 -4.64 25.45
CA ASP A 72 -6.24 -5.89 25.07
C ASP A 72 -4.95 -5.66 24.25
N LYS A 73 -3.83 -6.13 24.76
CA LYS A 73 -2.51 -5.98 24.14
C LYS A 73 -2.33 -6.87 22.90
N GLY A 74 -2.97 -8.04 22.84
CA GLY A 74 -2.94 -8.94 21.68
C GLY A 74 -3.68 -8.35 20.49
N VAL A 75 -4.89 -7.85 20.71
CA VAL A 75 -5.66 -7.14 19.67
C VAL A 75 -4.92 -5.88 19.21
N VAL A 76 -4.30 -5.11 20.12
CA VAL A 76 -3.49 -3.94 19.75
C VAL A 76 -2.18 -4.31 19.05
N HIS A 77 -1.58 -5.47 19.33
CA HIS A 77 -0.45 -5.97 18.56
C HIS A 77 -0.89 -6.25 17.11
N ARG A 78 -1.88 -7.13 16.93
CA ARG A 78 -2.46 -7.52 15.63
C ARG A 78 -2.90 -6.34 14.76
N LEU A 79 -3.53 -5.33 15.38
CA LEU A 79 -3.94 -4.11 14.69
C LEU A 79 -2.76 -3.33 14.06
N PHE A 80 -1.57 -3.39 14.66
CA PHE A 80 -0.36 -2.72 14.16
C PHE A 80 0.54 -3.62 13.30
N THR A 81 0.48 -4.95 13.44
CA THR A 81 1.35 -5.90 12.70
C THR A 81 0.70 -6.53 11.48
N GLU A 82 -0.61 -6.77 11.48
CA GLU A 82 -1.35 -7.32 10.34
C GLU A 82 -2.20 -6.24 9.65
N ILE A 83 -3.15 -5.66 10.40
CA ILE A 83 -4.26 -4.88 9.83
C ILE A 83 -3.78 -3.52 9.30
N ALA A 84 -2.77 -2.91 9.92
CA ALA A 84 -2.21 -1.64 9.46
C ALA A 84 -1.40 -1.76 8.14
N PRO A 85 -0.50 -2.75 7.96
CA PRO A 85 0.12 -3.07 6.67
C PRO A 85 -0.87 -3.37 5.55
N ASP A 86 -1.83 -4.29 5.75
CA ASP A 86 -2.88 -4.63 4.77
C ASP A 86 -3.61 -3.39 4.23
N MET A 87 -3.79 -2.40 5.10
CA MET A 87 -4.53 -1.18 4.80
C MET A 87 -3.63 0.02 4.46
N ALA A 88 -2.32 -0.16 4.26
CA ALA A 88 -1.34 0.92 4.08
C ALA A 88 -1.69 1.86 2.90
N GLU A 89 -1.90 1.32 1.69
CA GLU A 89 -2.24 2.11 0.49
C GLU A 89 -3.66 2.74 0.55
N ARG A 90 -4.57 2.19 1.36
CA ARG A 90 -5.99 2.59 1.45
C ARG A 90 -6.14 3.94 2.18
N PRO A 91 -6.63 5.03 1.53
CA PRO A 91 -6.65 6.36 2.16
C PRO A 91 -7.79 6.56 3.19
N GLY A 92 -8.75 5.64 3.26
CA GLY A 92 -9.92 5.70 4.13
C GLY A 92 -10.91 4.59 3.77
N GLY A 93 -12.05 4.51 4.47
CA GLY A 93 -13.05 3.47 4.22
C GLY A 93 -12.54 2.06 4.55
N TYR A 94 -11.94 1.91 5.73
CA TYR A 94 -11.35 0.66 6.22
C TYR A 94 -12.38 -0.41 6.61
N THR A 95 -13.65 -0.03 6.78
CA THR A 95 -14.75 -0.91 7.20
C THR A 95 -15.95 -0.83 6.25
N ARG A 96 -16.47 -1.97 5.80
CA ARG A 96 -17.75 -2.08 5.07
C ARG A 96 -18.88 -2.41 6.06
N ILE A 97 -20.11 -1.98 5.77
CA ILE A 97 -21.31 -2.44 6.47
C ILE A 97 -22.24 -3.07 5.44
N THR A 98 -22.60 -4.33 5.68
CA THR A 98 -23.55 -5.09 4.87
C THR A 98 -24.82 -5.31 5.70
N LYS A 99 -25.97 -4.83 5.22
CA LYS A 99 -27.25 -5.06 5.91
C LYS A 99 -27.67 -6.52 5.77
N ILE A 100 -28.26 -7.08 6.82
CA ILE A 100 -28.84 -8.42 6.81
C ILE A 100 -30.28 -8.39 7.35
N GLY A 101 -30.99 -9.52 7.28
CA GLY A 101 -32.37 -9.64 7.76
C GLY A 101 -32.54 -9.22 9.22
N ALA A 102 -33.71 -8.65 9.54
CA ALA A 102 -34.03 -8.22 10.90
C ALA A 102 -34.06 -9.40 11.89
N ARG A 103 -33.68 -9.15 13.15
CA ARG A 103 -33.62 -10.19 14.18
C ARG A 103 -35.02 -10.66 14.58
N LYS A 104 -35.23 -11.99 14.61
CA LYS A 104 -36.45 -12.61 15.15
C LYS A 104 -36.60 -12.27 16.65
N GLY A 105 -37.75 -11.72 17.03
CA GLY A 105 -38.08 -11.34 18.41
C GLY A 105 -38.26 -9.84 18.58
N ASP A 106 -37.18 -9.06 18.50
CA ASP A 106 -37.19 -7.59 18.65
C ASP A 106 -37.36 -6.84 17.30
N ASN A 107 -37.34 -7.55 16.17
CA ASN A 107 -37.33 -7.01 14.81
C ASN A 107 -36.21 -5.97 14.58
N ALA A 108 -35.11 -6.06 15.33
CA ALA A 108 -34.03 -5.09 15.24
C ALA A 108 -33.32 -5.20 13.87
N PRO A 109 -33.07 -4.08 13.16
CA PRO A 109 -32.31 -4.10 11.92
C PRO A 109 -30.85 -4.49 12.21
N MET A 110 -30.40 -5.58 11.58
CA MET A 110 -29.08 -6.17 11.77
C MET A 110 -28.15 -5.83 10.60
N ALA A 111 -26.86 -5.81 10.87
CA ALA A 111 -25.82 -5.62 9.87
C ALA A 111 -24.53 -6.34 10.29
N VAL A 112 -23.81 -6.85 9.30
CA VAL A 112 -22.40 -7.23 9.43
C VAL A 112 -21.56 -5.98 9.24
N ILE A 113 -20.53 -5.82 10.07
CA ILE A 113 -19.45 -4.84 9.85
C ILE A 113 -18.13 -5.60 9.77
N GLU A 114 -17.36 -5.33 8.71
CA GLU A 114 -16.20 -6.11 8.28
C GLU A 114 -15.04 -5.19 7.86
N LEU A 115 -13.80 -5.70 7.98
CA LEU A 115 -12.58 -5.03 7.54
C LEU A 115 -12.33 -5.24 6.04
N VAL A 116 -12.08 -4.16 5.31
CA VAL A 116 -11.87 -4.21 3.86
C VAL A 116 -10.40 -4.49 3.53
N ARG A 117 -10.00 -5.77 3.67
CA ARG A 117 -8.67 -6.28 3.30
C ARG A 117 -8.45 -6.42 1.77
N GLU A 118 -9.49 -6.23 0.95
CA GLU A 118 -9.37 -6.16 -0.51
C GLU A 118 -8.35 -5.07 -0.93
N PRO A 119 -7.37 -5.37 -1.81
CA PRO A 119 -6.45 -4.35 -2.32
C PRO A 119 -7.20 -3.33 -3.18
N LEU A 120 -6.77 -2.06 -3.14
CA LEU A 120 -7.30 -1.04 -4.04
C LEU A 120 -6.51 -1.04 -5.36
N ALA A 121 -7.21 -0.82 -6.47
CA ALA A 121 -6.56 -0.40 -7.71
C ALA A 121 -5.76 0.90 -7.45
N LYS A 122 -4.49 0.91 -7.82
CA LYS A 122 -3.58 2.03 -7.53
C LYS A 122 -4.07 3.30 -8.23
N LYS A 123 -3.98 4.45 -7.56
CA LYS A 123 -4.49 5.74 -8.08
C LYS A 123 -3.90 6.13 -9.44
N ALA A 124 -2.73 5.59 -9.81
CA ALA A 124 -2.14 5.74 -11.14
C ALA A 124 -2.98 5.06 -12.22
N THR A 125 -3.32 3.76 -12.07
CA THR A 125 -4.09 3.00 -13.07
C THR A 125 -5.51 3.53 -13.21
N VAL A 126 -6.12 4.00 -12.12
CA VAL A 126 -7.44 4.68 -12.17
C VAL A 126 -7.37 5.98 -12.99
N LYS A 127 -6.38 6.85 -12.72
CA LYS A 127 -6.18 8.08 -13.51
C LYS A 127 -5.87 7.81 -14.98
N GLU A 128 -5.12 6.76 -15.27
CA GLU A 128 -4.78 6.36 -16.63
C GLU A 128 -6.01 5.85 -17.39
N ALA A 129 -6.83 5.01 -16.75
CA ALA A 129 -8.11 4.56 -17.30
C ALA A 129 -9.11 5.73 -17.51
N GLU A 130 -9.21 6.66 -16.56
CA GLU A 130 -10.00 7.89 -16.71
C GLU A 130 -9.49 8.74 -17.89
N ALA A 131 -8.17 8.90 -18.03
CA ALA A 131 -7.55 9.64 -19.12
C ALA A 131 -7.68 8.92 -20.48
N ALA A 132 -7.70 7.59 -20.51
CA ALA A 132 -7.97 6.80 -21.72
C ALA A 132 -9.44 6.96 -22.14
N THR A 133 -10.38 6.78 -21.21
CA THR A 133 -11.83 6.96 -21.45
C THR A 133 -12.17 8.38 -21.90
N LYS A 134 -11.53 9.41 -21.32
CA LYS A 134 -11.71 10.81 -21.73
C LYS A 134 -11.12 11.11 -23.11
N ARG A 135 -10.03 10.42 -23.50
CA ARG A 135 -9.46 10.51 -24.85
C ARG A 135 -10.36 9.83 -25.89
N SER A 136 -10.87 8.64 -25.62
CA SER A 136 -11.78 7.94 -26.55
C SER A 136 -13.12 8.65 -26.69
N ALA A 137 -13.70 9.18 -25.61
CA ALA A 137 -14.91 10.01 -25.67
C ALA A 137 -14.71 11.25 -26.57
N LYS A 138 -13.64 12.02 -26.36
CA LYS A 138 -13.34 13.19 -27.20
C LYS A 138 -13.08 12.83 -28.67
N GLN A 139 -12.49 11.65 -28.93
CA GLN A 139 -12.32 11.15 -30.30
C GLN A 139 -13.63 10.67 -30.93
N ALA A 140 -14.59 10.17 -30.14
CA ALA A 140 -15.91 9.82 -30.63
C ALA A 140 -16.74 11.07 -30.99
N GLU A 141 -16.75 12.09 -30.11
CA GLU A 141 -17.38 13.39 -30.40
C GLU A 141 -16.77 14.05 -31.64
N ALA A 142 -15.43 14.07 -31.75
CA ALA A 142 -14.75 14.62 -32.93
C ALA A 142 -15.05 13.84 -34.22
N LYS A 143 -15.23 12.51 -34.15
CA LYS A 143 -15.65 11.70 -35.30
C LYS A 143 -17.11 11.94 -35.67
N GLN A 144 -18.02 12.11 -34.70
CA GLN A 144 -19.41 12.44 -34.97
C GLN A 144 -19.56 13.83 -35.60
N ALA A 145 -18.88 14.85 -35.06
CA ALA A 145 -18.85 16.18 -35.67
C ALA A 145 -18.26 16.16 -37.10
N ALA A 146 -17.20 15.38 -37.34
CA ALA A 146 -16.63 15.23 -38.68
C ALA A 146 -17.57 14.51 -39.67
N VAL A 147 -18.37 13.54 -39.22
CA VAL A 147 -19.41 12.88 -40.04
C VAL A 147 -20.56 13.84 -40.33
N GLU A 148 -21.01 14.61 -39.34
CA GLU A 148 -22.10 15.59 -39.49
C GLU A 148 -21.71 16.73 -40.45
N THR A 149 -20.45 17.17 -40.46
CA THR A 149 -19.95 18.11 -41.49
C THR A 149 -19.79 17.48 -42.87
N LYS A 150 -19.53 16.16 -42.97
CA LYS A 150 -19.37 15.49 -44.28
C LYS A 150 -20.70 15.12 -44.94
N ALA A 151 -21.77 15.00 -44.14
CA ALA A 151 -23.14 14.76 -44.61
C ALA A 151 -23.79 15.97 -45.33
N ALA A 152 -23.08 17.08 -45.47
CA ALA A 152 -23.60 18.33 -46.05
C ALA A 152 -23.07 18.67 -47.47
N GLU A 153 -22.06 17.95 -48.00
CA GLU A 153 -21.42 18.29 -49.29
C GLU A 153 -21.37 17.16 -50.33
N ASP A 154 -21.73 15.92 -49.99
CA ASP A 154 -21.44 14.72 -50.82
C ASP A 154 -22.69 14.01 -51.40
N ASP A 155 -23.73 14.77 -51.80
CA ASP A 155 -24.80 14.26 -52.69
C ASP A 155 -24.42 14.48 -54.16
N ALA A 156 -23.23 13.98 -54.53
CA ALA A 156 -22.66 14.21 -55.86
C ALA A 156 -21.71 13.08 -56.33
N LYS A 157 -22.30 12.13 -57.08
CA LYS A 157 -21.66 11.20 -58.04
C LYS A 157 -21.24 9.81 -57.53
N ALA A 158 -21.50 8.80 -58.36
CA ALA A 158 -21.27 7.37 -58.12
C ALA A 158 -20.25 6.76 -59.10
N GLU A 159 -19.96 5.45 -58.93
CA GLU A 159 -19.15 4.55 -59.81
C GLU A 159 -17.63 4.89 -59.84
N GLU A 160 -16.65 3.97 -59.77
CA GLU A 160 -16.56 2.49 -59.61
C GLU A 160 -15.13 2.15 -58.97
N THR A 161 -14.37 1.03 -58.99
CA THR A 161 -14.25 -0.30 -59.68
C THR A 161 -13.42 -1.30 -58.81
N THR A 162 -13.64 -2.63 -58.96
CA THR A 162 -12.73 -3.81 -58.69
C THR A 162 -11.80 -3.97 -57.45
N GLU A 163 -12.06 -5.04 -56.67
CA GLU A 163 -11.29 -6.34 -56.56
C GLU A 163 -9.87 -6.48 -55.90
N ALA A 164 -9.61 -7.69 -55.35
CA ALA A 164 -8.32 -8.34 -54.97
C ALA A 164 -7.50 -7.84 -53.73
N THR A 165 -6.60 -8.62 -53.09
CA THR A 165 -6.71 -9.92 -52.35
C THR A 165 -5.43 -10.16 -51.53
N GLU A 166 -5.53 -10.69 -50.30
CA GLU A 166 -4.43 -11.28 -49.46
C GLU A 166 -3.24 -10.32 -49.08
N SER A 167 -2.33 -10.59 -48.12
CA SER A 167 -2.11 -11.77 -47.25
C SER A 167 -1.52 -11.42 -45.86
N THR A 168 -0.96 -12.43 -45.18
CA THR A 168 -0.23 -12.48 -43.89
C THR A 168 1.07 -11.62 -43.85
N GLU A 169 1.87 -11.50 -42.78
CA GLU A 169 2.08 -12.28 -41.55
C GLU A 169 2.90 -11.49 -40.48
N ALA A 170 2.99 -12.00 -39.25
CA ALA A 170 4.10 -11.82 -38.28
C ALA A 170 4.45 -10.37 -37.80
N THR A 171 5.22 -10.12 -36.73
CA THR A 171 5.38 -10.78 -35.40
C THR A 171 5.51 -9.61 -34.36
N GLU A 172 6.11 -9.59 -33.16
CA GLU A 172 6.99 -10.48 -32.37
C GLU A 172 6.88 -10.11 -30.87
N THR A 173 7.47 -10.91 -29.97
CA THR A 173 7.62 -10.56 -28.54
C THR A 173 9.04 -10.79 -28.04
N GLU A 174 9.68 -9.75 -27.49
CA GLU A 174 10.94 -9.85 -26.76
C GLU A 174 10.76 -9.83 -25.23
N THR A 175 11.82 -10.22 -24.52
CA THR A 175 11.81 -10.66 -23.12
C THR A 175 12.69 -9.83 -22.19
N THR A 176 12.47 -10.04 -20.87
CA THR A 176 13.45 -9.89 -19.76
C THR A 176 14.09 -8.53 -19.50
N GLU A 177 14.03 -8.10 -18.23
CA GLU A 177 15.27 -7.83 -17.48
C GLU A 177 15.06 -7.97 -15.96
N ALA A 178 16.16 -8.19 -15.22
CA ALA A 178 16.20 -8.20 -13.76
C ALA A 178 17.52 -7.54 -13.31
N ALA A 179 17.44 -6.58 -12.39
CA ALA A 179 18.53 -5.63 -12.14
C ALA A 179 19.65 -6.17 -11.21
N ALA A 180 20.90 -5.92 -11.59
CA ALA A 180 22.07 -6.04 -10.72
C ALA A 180 22.37 -4.72 -10.00
N LYS A 181 22.97 -4.77 -8.80
CA LYS A 181 23.59 -3.61 -8.15
C LYS A 181 24.99 -3.39 -8.75
N GLU A 182 25.37 -2.13 -8.97
CA GLU A 182 26.73 -1.78 -9.43
C GLU A 182 27.75 -1.92 -8.29
N VAL A 183 28.96 -2.40 -8.61
CA VAL A 183 30.09 -2.53 -7.66
C VAL A 183 31.06 -1.36 -7.87
N PRO A 184 31.45 -0.61 -6.82
CA PRO A 184 32.35 0.53 -6.96
C PRO A 184 33.77 0.08 -7.32
N ALA A 185 34.49 0.90 -8.10
CA ALA A 185 35.81 0.57 -8.60
C ALA A 185 36.82 0.31 -7.45
N GLY A 186 37.51 -0.83 -7.50
CA GLY A 186 38.45 -1.28 -6.46
C GLY A 186 37.84 -2.18 -5.37
N ALA A 187 36.51 -2.23 -5.25
CA ALA A 187 35.82 -3.18 -4.38
C ALA A 187 35.60 -4.54 -5.04
N ILE A 188 35.40 -5.57 -4.21
CA ILE A 188 34.63 -6.78 -4.59
C ILE A 188 33.37 -6.81 -3.70
N ALA A 189 32.23 -7.24 -4.26
CA ALA A 189 31.03 -7.51 -3.48
C ALA A 189 31.27 -8.66 -2.49
N ALA A 190 30.68 -8.58 -1.30
CA ALA A 190 30.76 -9.67 -0.32
C ALA A 190 30.07 -10.94 -0.82
N ASN A 191 30.48 -12.10 -0.30
CA ASN A 191 29.74 -13.35 -0.48
C ASN A 191 28.35 -13.29 0.20
N GLU A 192 27.47 -14.25 -0.08
CA GLU A 192 26.10 -14.28 0.49
C GLU A 192 26.06 -14.23 2.04
N ASP A 193 27.09 -14.77 2.71
CA ASP A 193 27.28 -14.70 4.17
C ASP A 193 27.89 -13.37 4.69
N GLY A 194 28.15 -12.39 3.82
CA GLY A 194 28.85 -11.13 4.13
C GLY A 194 30.36 -11.26 4.32
N SER A 195 30.93 -12.46 4.13
CA SER A 195 32.37 -12.73 4.25
C SER A 195 33.17 -12.19 3.06
N SER A 196 34.46 -11.95 3.26
CA SER A 196 35.38 -11.52 2.20
C SER A 196 35.58 -12.63 1.16
N PRO A 197 35.54 -12.33 -0.15
CA PRO A 197 35.82 -13.32 -1.20
C PRO A 197 37.29 -13.76 -1.29
N ASP A 198 38.22 -12.92 -0.82
CA ASP A 198 39.67 -13.14 -0.96
C ASP A 198 40.41 -12.56 0.26
N ALA A 199 41.42 -13.27 0.75
CA ALA A 199 42.21 -12.91 1.94
C ALA A 199 43.02 -11.61 1.76
N GLU A 200 43.25 -11.14 0.54
CA GLU A 200 43.86 -9.83 0.30
C GLU A 200 42.94 -8.64 0.62
N TYR A 201 41.63 -8.87 0.77
CA TYR A 201 40.65 -7.82 1.03
C TYR A 201 40.23 -7.83 2.51
N THR A 202 40.78 -6.88 3.26
CA THR A 202 40.68 -6.81 4.73
C THR A 202 39.87 -5.62 5.25
N VAL A 203 39.49 -4.66 4.39
CA VAL A 203 38.71 -3.48 4.79
C VAL A 203 37.25 -3.68 4.41
N LYS A 204 36.35 -3.59 5.39
CA LYS A 204 34.90 -3.80 5.24
C LYS A 204 34.19 -2.51 4.85
N GLY A 205 33.53 -2.49 3.70
CA GLY A 205 32.65 -1.40 3.24
C GLY A 205 31.17 -1.71 3.45
N ASN A 206 30.42 -0.75 3.99
CA ASN A 206 28.98 -0.82 4.19
C ASN A 206 28.26 0.22 3.31
N ALA A 207 27.44 -0.26 2.37
CA ALA A 207 26.77 0.57 1.37
C ALA A 207 25.71 1.51 1.97
N ASP A 208 24.89 1.02 2.90
CA ASP A 208 23.80 1.78 3.56
C ASP A 208 24.30 3.01 4.33
N SER A 209 25.53 2.95 4.83
CA SER A 209 26.13 4.01 5.65
C SER A 209 27.22 4.82 4.93
N GLY A 210 27.71 4.36 3.77
CA GLY A 210 28.83 4.98 3.07
C GLY A 210 30.15 4.93 3.84
N LYS A 211 30.34 3.92 4.71
CA LYS A 211 31.49 3.87 5.64
C LYS A 211 32.32 2.60 5.51
N PHE A 212 33.63 2.73 5.77
CA PHE A 212 34.57 1.62 5.83
C PHE A 212 35.12 1.39 7.25
N HIS A 213 35.43 0.12 7.52
CA HIS A 213 36.01 -0.34 8.79
C HIS A 213 37.31 -1.11 8.50
N GLU A 214 38.39 -0.67 9.14
CA GLU A 214 39.69 -1.37 9.18
C GLU A 214 39.67 -2.49 10.23
N PRO A 215 40.49 -3.55 10.10
CA PRO A 215 40.58 -4.66 11.06
C PRO A 215 40.79 -4.24 12.52
N ASP A 216 41.55 -3.18 12.78
CA ASP A 216 41.83 -2.67 14.14
C ASP A 216 40.69 -1.80 14.72
N GLY A 217 39.59 -1.62 13.98
CA GLY A 217 38.47 -0.75 14.37
C GLY A 217 37.49 -1.40 15.35
N GLN A 218 37.04 -0.63 16.36
CA GLN A 218 36.16 -1.11 17.46
C GLN A 218 34.83 -1.76 17.00
N TRP A 219 34.40 -1.50 15.76
CA TRP A 219 33.17 -2.03 15.17
C TRP A 219 33.41 -3.06 14.06
N TYR A 220 34.66 -3.41 13.75
CA TYR A 220 35.01 -4.27 12.62
C TYR A 220 34.29 -5.62 12.65
N ASP A 221 34.29 -6.31 13.80
CA ASP A 221 33.61 -7.60 13.97
C ASP A 221 32.08 -7.49 13.95
N GLN A 222 31.52 -6.32 14.23
CA GLN A 222 30.07 -6.08 14.30
C GLN A 222 29.47 -5.64 12.97
N THR A 223 30.27 -5.07 12.07
CA THR A 223 29.83 -4.67 10.73
C THR A 223 29.75 -5.86 9.79
N HIS A 224 28.55 -6.11 9.24
CA HIS A 224 28.38 -6.85 7.99
C HIS A 224 28.78 -5.93 6.81
N ALA A 225 29.59 -6.47 5.91
CA ALA A 225 30.05 -5.76 4.72
C ALA A 225 29.20 -6.12 3.50
N GLU A 226 28.84 -5.13 2.68
CA GLU A 226 28.34 -5.39 1.31
C GLU A 226 29.51 -5.35 0.30
N PHE A 227 30.58 -4.63 0.62
CA PHE A 227 31.77 -4.46 -0.22
C PHE A 227 33.05 -4.72 0.59
N TRP A 228 34.09 -5.22 -0.06
CA TRP A 228 35.40 -5.44 0.53
C TRP A 228 36.48 -4.74 -0.28
N PHE A 229 37.45 -4.12 0.41
CA PHE A 229 38.55 -3.34 -0.15
C PHE A 229 39.91 -3.90 0.31
N LYS A 230 40.97 -3.70 -0.49
CA LYS A 230 42.34 -4.10 -0.13
C LYS A 230 42.96 -3.16 0.91
N SER A 231 42.73 -1.86 0.80
CA SER A 231 43.21 -0.85 1.74
C SER A 231 42.17 0.23 2.04
N ALA A 232 42.42 1.02 3.09
CA ALA A 232 41.64 2.21 3.40
C ALA A 232 41.67 3.26 2.28
N ALA A 233 42.80 3.39 1.57
CA ALA A 233 42.93 4.32 0.46
C ALA A 233 42.04 3.94 -0.74
N ASP A 234 41.82 2.65 -0.98
CA ASP A 234 40.88 2.17 -2.01
C ASP A 234 39.43 2.48 -1.63
N ALA A 235 39.09 2.36 -0.34
CA ALA A 235 37.77 2.70 0.19
C ALA A 235 37.49 4.21 0.13
N GLU A 236 38.46 5.05 0.50
CA GLU A 236 38.38 6.51 0.37
C GLU A 236 38.28 6.94 -1.11
N ALA A 237 39.04 6.31 -2.01
CA ALA A 237 38.94 6.54 -3.45
C ALA A 237 37.59 6.11 -4.04
N ALA A 238 36.94 5.09 -3.47
CA ALA A 238 35.58 4.68 -3.78
C ALA A 238 34.49 5.54 -3.09
N GLY A 239 34.88 6.55 -2.32
CA GLY A 239 33.96 7.50 -1.69
C GLY A 239 33.40 7.10 -0.32
N PHE A 240 34.00 6.13 0.36
CA PHE A 240 33.59 5.70 1.71
C PHE A 240 34.34 6.49 2.80
N GLU A 241 33.63 6.90 3.84
CA GLU A 241 34.23 7.59 5.01
C GLU A 241 34.74 6.59 6.07
N LYS A 242 35.80 6.96 6.80
CA LYS A 242 36.33 6.14 7.90
C LYS A 242 35.36 6.07 9.07
N ALA A 243 34.97 4.85 9.48
CA ALA A 243 34.09 4.65 10.63
C ALA A 243 34.77 5.03 11.96
N GLY A 244 34.34 6.14 12.57
CA GLY A 244 34.86 6.63 13.86
C GLY A 244 35.85 7.79 13.76
N ALA A 245 36.00 8.40 12.58
CA ALA A 245 36.55 9.76 12.42
C ALA A 245 35.56 10.83 12.88
#